data_AF-A0A257LGH6-F1
#
_entry.id   AF-A0A257LGH6-F1
#
_cell.length_a   1.000
_cell.length_b   1.000
_cell.length_c   1.000
_cell.angle_alpha   90.00
_cell.angle_beta   90.00
_cell.angle_gamma   90.00
#
_symmetry.space_group_name_H-M   'P 1'
#
loop_
_entity.id
_entity.type
_entity.pdbx_description
1 polymer ?
#
loop_
_entity_poly.entity_id
_entity_poly.type
_entity_poly.pdbx_seq_one_letter_code
_entity_poly.pdbx_strand_id
1 'polypeptide(L)' 'MTKANKDPFNFAELEQWLNEHRVTEIECLVPDLTGVARGKILPREKFTEDRGMRLPEAIVGIGV' A
#
# COMPACT_ATOMS: atom_id res chain seq x y z
N MET A 1 21.80 -12.72 -16.35
CA MET A 1 20.33 -12.77 -16.40
C MET A 1 19.84 -13.25 -15.04
N THR A 2 19.84 -12.36 -14.05
CA THR A 2 19.51 -12.65 -12.65
C THR A 2 18.00 -12.73 -12.49
N LYS A 3 17.49 -13.91 -12.11
CA LYS A 3 16.09 -14.10 -11.73
C LYS A 3 15.82 -13.23 -10.51
N ALA A 4 14.89 -12.28 -10.63
CA ALA A 4 14.33 -11.59 -9.47
C ALA A 4 13.67 -12.66 -8.60
N ASN A 5 14.27 -12.94 -7.45
CA ASN A 5 13.77 -13.92 -6.50
C ASN A 5 12.43 -13.39 -5.97
N LYS A 6 11.34 -14.00 -6.42
CA LYS A 6 9.97 -13.58 -6.13
C LYS A 6 9.43 -14.42 -4.97
N ASP A 7 10.23 -14.52 -3.91
CA ASP A 7 9.72 -15.09 -2.66
C ASP A 7 8.52 -14.24 -2.21
N PRO A 8 7.41 -14.86 -1.80
CA PRO A 8 6.23 -14.12 -1.40
C PRO A 8 6.54 -13.34 -0.12
N PHE A 9 6.81 -12.04 -0.27
CA PHE A 9 6.96 -11.10 0.84
C PHE A 9 5.64 -11.04 1.61
N ASN A 10 5.61 -11.66 2.78
CA ASN A 10 4.39 -11.81 3.55
C ASN A 10 4.18 -10.62 4.51
N PHE A 11 3.00 -10.54 5.13
CA PHE A 11 2.64 -9.39 5.96
C PHE A 11 3.51 -9.26 7.23
N ALA A 12 4.02 -10.39 7.76
CA ALA A 12 4.91 -10.36 8.93
C ALA A 12 6.31 -9.83 8.56
N GLU A 13 6.82 -10.18 7.38
CA GLU A 13 8.07 -9.63 6.85
C GLU A 13 7.93 -8.12 6.54
N LEU A 14 6.77 -7.69 6.04
CA LEU A 14 6.45 -6.27 5.85
C LEU A 14 6.44 -5.51 7.18
N GLU A 15 5.75 -6.01 8.20
CA GLU A 15 5.71 -5.42 9.54
C GLU A 15 7.13 -5.25 10.12
N GLN A 16 7.95 -6.29 10.00
CA GLN A 16 9.34 -6.23 10.47
C GLN A 16 10.13 -5.17 9.72
N TRP A 17 10.02 -5.13 8.38
CA TRP A 17 10.72 -4.15 7.56
C TRP A 17 10.31 -2.71 7.92
N LEU A 18 9.00 -2.46 8.09
CA LEU A 18 8.48 -1.15 8.50
C LEU A 18 9.04 -0.71 9.86
N ASN A 19 9.15 -1.64 10.81
CA ASN A 19 9.71 -1.37 12.13
C ASN A 19 11.22 -1.08 12.08
N GLU A 20 11.99 -1.88 11.33
CA GLU A 20 13.44 -1.69 11.16
C GLU A 20 13.77 -0.32 10.56
N HIS A 21 12.92 0.16 9.64
CA HIS A 21 13.07 1.45 8.96
C HIS A 21 12.35 2.60 9.69
N ARG A 22 11.71 2.33 10.84
CA ARG A 22 10.96 3.31 11.64
C ARG A 22 9.92 4.08 10.83
N VAL A 23 9.20 3.38 9.95
CA VAL A 23 8.17 3.98 9.10
C VAL A 23 6.97 4.37 9.97
N THR A 24 6.69 5.67 10.03
CA THR A 24 5.56 6.24 10.81
C THR A 24 4.31 6.42 9.97
N GLU A 25 4.50 6.73 8.68
CA GLU A 25 3.44 7.03 7.73
C GLU A 25 3.67 6.25 6.44
N ILE A 26 2.57 5.81 5.86
CA ILE A 26 2.54 5.04 4.62
C ILE A 26 1.72 5.85 3.63
N GLU A 27 2.32 6.20 2.51
CA GLU A 27 1.61 6.74 1.35
C GLU A 27 1.33 5.60 0.38
N CYS A 28 0.07 5.42 0.02
CA CYS A 28 -0.30 4.47 -1.01
C CYS A 28 -0.91 5.21 -2.20
N LEU A 29 -0.40 4.93 -3.39
CA LEU A 29 -0.82 5.57 -4.63
C LEU A 29 -1.57 4.57 -5.50
N VAL A 30 -2.70 4.99 -6.06
CA VAL A 30 -3.46 4.25 -7.06
C VAL A 30 -3.72 5.17 -8.25
N PRO A 31 -3.30 4.81 -9.47
CA PRO A 31 -3.64 5.58 -10.66
C PRO A 31 -5.15 5.51 -10.89
N ASP A 32 -5.76 6.67 -11.14
CA ASP A 32 -7.13 6.71 -11.61
C ASP A 32 -7.25 6.32 -13.10
N LEU A 33 -8.48 6.29 -13.62
CA LEU A 33 -8.75 5.99 -15.04
C LEU A 33 -8.13 7.00 -16.03
N THR A 34 -7.71 8.17 -15.56
CA THR A 34 -7.03 9.19 -16.36
C THR A 34 -5.50 9.07 -16.31
N GLY A 35 -4.98 8.11 -15.54
CA GLY A 35 -3.55 7.90 -15.31
C GLY A 35 -2.95 8.81 -14.25
N VAL A 36 -3.77 9.60 -13.54
CA VAL A 36 -3.32 10.47 -12.46
C VAL A 36 -3.23 9.65 -11.18
N ALA A 37 -2.04 9.57 -10.59
CA ALA A 37 -1.82 8.92 -9.30
C ALA A 37 -2.58 9.69 -8.21
N ARG A 38 -3.57 9.04 -7.59
CA ARG A 38 -4.25 9.54 -6.40
C ARG A 38 -3.99 8.57 -5.26
N GLY A 39 -3.67 9.11 -4.10
CA GLY A 39 -3.29 8.30 -2.96
C GLY A 39 -3.82 8.82 -1.65
N LYS A 40 -3.57 8.03 -0.62
CA LYS A 40 -3.85 8.38 0.76
C LYS A 40 -2.59 8.14 1.58
N ILE A 41 -2.28 9.11 2.42
CA ILE A 41 -1.29 8.98 3.48
C ILE A 41 -2.04 8.53 4.73
N LEU A 42 -1.54 7.49 5.39
CA LEU A 42 -2.09 6.98 6.63
C LEU A 42 -0.98 6.58 7.62
N PRO A 43 -1.22 6.71 8.93
CA PRO A 43 -0.30 6.20 9.95
C PRO A 43 -0.11 4.69 9.83
N ARG A 44 1.09 4.18 10.15
CA ARG A 44 1.42 2.75 10.05
C ARG A 44 0.40 1.87 10.80
N GLU A 45 -0.03 2.32 11.98
CA GLU A 45 -0.95 1.59 12.85
C GLU A 45 -2.28 1.29 12.14
N LYS A 46 -2.78 2.28 11.38
CA LYS A 46 -4.03 2.15 10.62
C LYS A 46 -3.88 1.23 9.42
N PHE A 47 -2.71 1.24 8.77
CA PHE A 47 -2.42 0.34 7.65
C PHE A 47 -2.39 -1.13 8.09
N THR A 48 -1.78 -1.41 9.25
CA THR A 48 -1.71 -2.75 9.82
C THR A 48 -3.07 -3.24 10.32
N GLU A 49 -3.82 -2.38 11.01
CA GLU A 49 -5.16 -2.68 11.55
C GLU A 49 -6.15 -3.05 10.44
N ASP A 50 -6.16 -2.29 9.34
CA ASP A 50 -7.06 -2.51 8.20
C ASP A 50 -6.57 -3.65 7.27
N ARG A 51 -5.49 -4.36 7.62
CA ARG A 51 -4.77 -5.34 6.78
C ARG A 51 -4.49 -4.81 5.36
N GLY A 52 -4.12 -3.54 5.28
CA GLY A 52 -3.96 -2.81 4.03
C GLY A 52 -4.72 -1.48 4.06
N MET A 53 -5.16 -1.01 2.90
CA MET A 53 -5.83 0.27 2.75
C MET A 53 -7.24 0.08 2.18
N ARG A 54 -8.24 0.66 2.85
CA ARG A 54 -9.55 0.90 2.26
C ARG A 54 -9.51 2.20 1.46
N LEU A 55 -9.49 2.07 0.14
CA LEU A 55 -9.61 3.21 -0.77
C LEU A 55 -11.08 3.70 -0.77
N PRO A 56 -11.33 5.01 -0.68
CA PRO A 56 -12.64 5.58 -0.98
C PRO A 56 -13.11 5.16 -2.37
N GLU A 57 -14.41 4.89 -2.55
CA GLU A 57 -15.02 4.54 -3.85
C GLU A 57 -14.67 5.54 -4.95
N ALA A 58 -14.44 6.82 -4.59
CA ALA A 58 -14.01 7.87 -5.51
C ALA A 58 -12.66 7.59 -6.22
N ILE A 59 -11.84 6.69 -5.69
CA ILE A 59 -10.57 6.25 -6.33
C ILE A 59 -10.82 5.07 -7.27
N VAL A 60 -11.90 4.30 -7.06
CA VAL A 60 -12.34 3.14 -7.87
C VAL A 60 -13.63 3.49 -8.62
N GLY A 61 -13.71 4.71 -9.17
CA GLY A 61 -14.87 5.16 -9.94
C GLY A 61 -14.98 4.47 -11.29
N ILE A 62 -15.46 3.22 -11.32
CA ILE A 62 -16.31 2.73 -12.41
C ILE A 62 -17.71 2.69 -11.82
N GLY A 63 -18.45 3.79 -12.00
CA GLY A 63 -19.90 3.73 -11.92
C GLY A 63 -20.40 2.92 -13.11
N VAL A 64 -20.90 1.73 -12.83
CA VAL A 64 -21.94 1.07 -13.63
C VAL A 64 -23.08 0.71 -12.69
#